data_AF-A0A529QQP1-F1
#
_entry.id   AF-A0A529QQP1-F1
#
_cell.length_a   1.000
_cell.length_b   1.000
_cell.length_c   1.000
_cell.angle_alpha   90.00
_cell.angle_beta   90.00
_cell.angle_gamma   90.00
#
_symmetry.space_group_name_H-M   'P 1'
#
loop_
_entity.id
_entity.type
_entity.pdbx_description
1 polymer ?
#
loop_
_entity_poly.entity_id
_entity_poly.type
_entity_poly.pdbx_seq_one_letter_code
_entity_poly.pdbx_strand_id
1 'polypeptide(L)'
;MTGYARSVTSYTMPLAALAMALAVRASGVSVDEGSLNVRILVGALSSAIMFITIFVVLDHAEALARRVGEPYGTLVLTFAVTAIEVSIIVSMMLHG
;
A
#
# COMPACT_ATOMS: atom_id res chain seq x y z
N MET A 1 -22.10 -10.65 -19.62
CA MET A 1 -20.68 -10.90 -19.93
C MET A 1 -19.99 -9.59 -20.32
N THR A 2 -19.98 -8.60 -19.43
CA THR A 2 -19.46 -7.26 -19.70
C THR A 2 -18.07 -7.12 -19.10
N GLY A 3 -17.08 -6.94 -19.99
CA GLY A 3 -15.97 -6.01 -19.85
C GLY A 3 -15.08 -6.15 -18.62
N TYR A 4 -13.94 -6.81 -18.85
CA TYR A 4 -12.79 -6.94 -17.98
C TYR A 4 -12.07 -5.58 -17.73
N ALA A 5 -12.78 -4.57 -17.23
CA ALA A 5 -12.20 -3.28 -16.84
C ALA A 5 -11.62 -3.37 -15.41
N ARG A 6 -10.86 -4.42 -15.08
CA ARG A 6 -10.06 -4.43 -13.85
C ARG A 6 -8.90 -3.49 -14.07
N SER A 7 -9.16 -2.24 -13.71
CA SER A 7 -8.34 -1.08 -13.98
C SER A 7 -6.88 -1.36 -13.67
N VAL A 8 -6.05 -1.18 -14.69
CA VAL A 8 -4.57 -1.19 -14.65
C VAL A 8 -4.04 -0.44 -13.41
N THR A 9 -4.79 0.55 -12.93
CA THR A 9 -4.57 1.31 -11.68
C THR A 9 -4.38 0.44 -10.43
N SER A 10 -5.05 -0.72 -10.30
CA SER A 10 -5.03 -1.53 -9.09
C SER A 10 -3.68 -2.26 -8.88
N TYR A 11 -2.99 -2.67 -9.95
CA TYR A 11 -1.63 -3.22 -9.82
C TYR A 11 -0.54 -2.15 -9.88
N THR A 12 -0.77 -1.06 -10.62
CA THR A 12 0.25 -0.02 -10.79
C THR A 12 0.49 0.75 -9.50
N MET A 13 -0.49 0.89 -8.61
CA MET A 13 -0.34 1.68 -7.37
C MET A 13 0.71 1.10 -6.39
N PRO A 14 0.66 -0.18 -5.98
CA PRO A 14 1.71 -0.74 -5.13
C PRO A 14 3.08 -0.76 -5.80
N LEU A 15 3.13 -0.99 -7.13
CA LEU A 15 4.37 -0.91 -7.90
C LEU A 15 4.92 0.52 -7.97
N ALA A 16 4.06 1.53 -8.13
CA ALA A 16 4.44 2.93 -8.13
C ALA A 16 4.91 3.38 -6.75
N ALA A 17 4.27 2.90 -5.66
CA ALA A 17 4.72 3.13 -4.29
C ALA A 17 6.12 2.56 -4.07
N LEU A 18 6.36 1.32 -4.49
CA LEU A 18 7.67 0.67 -4.42
C LEU A 18 8.70 1.41 -5.28
N ALA A 19 8.35 1.77 -6.51
CA ALA A 19 9.23 2.49 -7.43
C ALA A 19 9.60 3.88 -6.89
N MET A 20 8.64 4.62 -6.32
CA MET A 20 8.90 5.90 -5.67
C MET A 20 9.83 5.71 -4.46
N ALA A 21 9.56 4.72 -3.60
CA ALA A 21 10.40 4.45 -2.44
C ALA A 21 11.84 4.10 -2.84
N LEU A 22 12.00 3.27 -3.87
CA LEU A 22 13.30 2.93 -4.43
C LEU A 22 13.97 4.13 -5.10
N ALA A 23 13.24 4.96 -5.83
CA ALA A 23 13.77 6.17 -6.46
C ALA A 23 14.27 7.19 -5.42
N VAL A 24 13.51 7.42 -4.35
CA VAL A 24 13.92 8.27 -3.22
C VAL A 24 15.17 7.71 -2.55
N ARG A 25 15.22 6.39 -2.34
CA ARG A 25 16.38 5.73 -1.72
C ARG A 25 17.62 5.70 -2.62
N ALA A 26 17.44 5.52 -3.93
CA ALA A 26 18.53 5.47 -4.91
C ALA A 26 19.07 6.85 -5.29
N SER A 27 18.24 7.88 -5.24
CA SER A 27 18.66 9.26 -5.51
C SER A 27 19.57 9.83 -4.42
N GLY A 28 19.76 9.12 -3.29
CA GLY A 28 20.63 9.57 -2.20
C GLY A 28 20.19 10.89 -1.59
N VAL A 29 18.96 11.33 -1.88
CA VAL A 29 18.35 12.52 -1.31
C VAL A 29 18.06 12.16 0.14
N SER A 30 19.03 12.43 1.01
CA SER A 30 18.85 12.45 2.45
C SER A 30 17.72 13.43 2.74
N VAL A 31 16.50 12.93 2.92
CA VAL A 31 15.34 13.76 3.33
C VAL A 31 15.69 14.53 4.61
N ASP A 32 16.63 14.01 5.41
CA ASP A 32 17.14 14.64 6.62
C ASP A 32 18.01 15.90 6.39
N GLU A 33 18.63 16.07 5.23
CA GLU A 33 19.40 17.28 4.87
C GLU A 33 18.60 18.26 3.98
N GLY A 34 17.39 17.86 3.54
CA GLY A 34 16.53 18.65 2.68
C GLY A 34 15.78 19.78 3.41
N SER A 35 15.43 20.85 2.69
CA SER A 35 14.57 21.92 3.19
C SER A 35 13.27 21.38 3.80
N LEU A 36 12.77 22.03 4.86
CA LEU A 36 11.53 21.66 5.58
C LEU A 36 10.34 21.41 4.63
N ASN A 37 10.23 22.19 3.56
CA ASN A 37 9.19 22.03 2.54
C ASN A 37 9.29 20.70 1.79
N VAL A 38 10.50 20.25 1.47
CA VAL A 38 10.75 18.97 0.78
C VAL A 38 10.40 17.80 1.68
N ARG A 39 10.77 17.87 2.97
CA ARG A 39 10.45 16.84 3.98
C ARG A 39 8.96 16.64 4.11
N ILE A 40 8.21 17.74 4.26
CA ILE A 40 6.74 17.70 4.36
C ILE A 40 6.13 17.16 3.07
N LEU A 41 6.58 17.62 1.90
CA LEU A 41 6.02 17.18 0.62
C LEU A 41 6.23 15.68 0.38
N VAL A 42 7.45 15.17 0.58
CA VAL A 42 7.79 13.75 0.40
C VAL A 42 7.06 12.89 1.44
N GLY A 43 7.02 13.32 2.70
CA GLY A 43 6.29 12.62 3.77
C GLY A 43 4.79 12.54 3.46
N ALA A 44 4.17 13.65 3.09
CA ALA A 44 2.75 13.71 2.73
C ALA A 44 2.44 12.84 1.50
N LEU A 45 3.26 12.91 0.45
CA LEU A 45 3.09 12.12 -0.76
C LEU A 45 3.22 10.61 -0.50
N SER A 46 4.25 10.21 0.27
CA SER A 46 4.45 8.80 0.65
C SER A 46 3.28 8.27 1.48
N SER A 47 2.78 9.05 2.44
CA SER A 47 1.63 8.70 3.27
C SER A 47 0.36 8.54 2.43
N ALA A 48 0.10 9.47 1.51
CA ALA A 48 -1.06 9.41 0.63
C ALA A 48 -1.04 8.16 -0.27
N ILE A 49 0.13 7.83 -0.84
CA ILE A 49 0.30 6.64 -1.67
C ILE A 49 0.13 5.36 -0.84
N MET A 50 0.66 5.32 0.38
CA MET A 50 0.47 4.19 1.29
C MET A 50 -1.02 3.97 1.60
N PHE A 51 -1.73 5.04 1.93
CA PHE A 51 -3.18 4.97 2.19
C PHE A 51 -3.95 4.39 1.02
N ILE A 52 -3.69 4.86 -0.19
CA ILE A 52 -4.33 4.32 -1.41
C ILE A 52 -3.98 2.85 -1.60
N THR A 53 -2.73 2.47 -1.33
CA THR A 53 -2.25 1.09 -1.47
C THR A 53 -2.99 0.13 -0.54
N ILE A 54 -3.32 0.54 0.68
CA ILE A 54 -4.09 -0.29 1.63
C ILE A 54 -5.45 -0.67 1.03
N PHE A 55 -6.22 0.29 0.51
CA PHE A 55 -7.52 0.03 -0.10
C PHE A 55 -7.43 -0.87 -1.34
N VAL A 56 -6.41 -0.66 -2.16
CA VAL A 56 -6.13 -1.50 -3.33
C VAL A 56 -5.85 -2.95 -2.94
N VAL A 57 -5.05 -3.17 -1.89
CA VAL A 57 -4.76 -4.51 -1.35
C VAL A 57 -6.03 -5.16 -0.81
N LEU A 58 -6.90 -4.41 -0.13
CA LEU A 58 -8.17 -4.91 0.38
C LEU A 58 -9.13 -5.34 -0.74
N ASP A 59 -9.27 -4.54 -1.80
CA ASP A 59 -10.09 -4.92 -2.97
C ASP A 59 -9.58 -6.21 -3.62
N HIS A 60 -8.26 -6.37 -3.70
CA HIS A 60 -7.65 -7.61 -4.19
C HIS A 60 -7.95 -8.80 -3.27
N ALA A 61 -7.81 -8.63 -1.96
CA ALA A 61 -8.11 -9.67 -0.98
C ALA A 61 -9.58 -10.07 -1.03
N GLU A 62 -10.49 -9.11 -1.21
CA GLU A 62 -11.92 -9.38 -1.38
C GLU A 62 -12.21 -10.12 -2.69
N ALA A 63 -11.56 -9.71 -3.79
CA ALA A 63 -11.66 -10.41 -5.06
C ALA A 63 -11.13 -11.85 -4.99
N LEU A 64 -10.09 -12.09 -4.20
CA LEU A 64 -9.57 -13.43 -3.92
C LEU A 64 -10.53 -14.22 -3.03
N ALA A 65 -11.06 -13.60 -1.96
CA ALA A 65 -12.02 -14.22 -1.06
C ALA A 65 -13.28 -14.72 -1.79
N ARG A 66 -13.82 -13.91 -2.70
CA ARG A 66 -14.97 -14.31 -3.55
C ARG A 66 -14.64 -15.46 -4.50
N ARG A 67 -13.40 -15.56 -4.98
CA ARG A 67 -12.95 -16.66 -5.85
C ARG A 67 -12.77 -17.96 -5.08
N VAL A 68 -12.29 -17.87 -3.86
CA VAL A 68 -12.06 -19.02 -2.98
C VAL A 68 -13.40 -19.56 -2.44
N GLY A 69 -14.37 -18.67 -2.20
CA GLY A 69 -15.68 -19.04 -1.64
C GLY A 69 -15.61 -19.32 -0.14
N GLU A 70 -16.77 -19.48 0.49
CA GLU A 70 -16.85 -19.74 1.93
C GLU A 70 -16.57 -21.21 2.26
N PRO A 71 -15.89 -21.51 3.39
CA PRO A 71 -15.52 -20.61 4.51
C PRO A 71 -14.14 -19.92 4.36
N TYR A 72 -13.33 -20.36 3.39
CA TYR A 72 -11.94 -19.94 3.27
C TYR A 72 -11.78 -18.47 2.81
N GLY A 73 -12.74 -17.95 2.06
CA GLY A 73 -12.76 -16.54 1.65
C GLY A 73 -12.78 -15.59 2.84
N THR A 74 -13.56 -15.91 3.87
CA THR A 74 -13.59 -15.14 5.13
C THR A 74 -12.23 -15.16 5.81
N LEU A 75 -11.59 -16.33 5.90
CA LEU A 75 -10.25 -16.46 6.49
C LEU A 75 -9.20 -15.63 5.71
N VAL A 76 -9.27 -15.63 4.38
CA VAL A 76 -8.38 -14.82 3.54
C VAL A 76 -8.57 -13.33 3.80
N LEU A 77 -9.81 -12.85 3.87
CA LEU A 77 -10.10 -11.45 4.13
C LEU A 77 -9.64 -11.05 5.54
N THR A 78 -9.97 -11.85 6.55
CA THR A 78 -9.53 -11.62 7.94
C THR A 78 -8.01 -11.58 8.03
N PHE A 79 -7.31 -12.51 7.37
CA PHE A 79 -5.84 -12.53 7.34
C PHE A 79 -5.26 -11.30 6.65
N ALA A 80 -5.87 -10.82 5.56
CA ALA A 80 -5.42 -9.61 4.88
C ALA A 80 -5.54 -8.37 5.79
N VAL A 81 -6.67 -8.22 6.49
CA VAL A 81 -6.89 -7.10 7.42
C VAL A 81 -5.90 -7.17 8.59
N THR A 82 -5.72 -8.32 9.21
CA THR A 82 -4.79 -8.46 10.35
C THR A 82 -3.33 -8.22 9.93
N ALA A 83 -2.93 -8.65 8.74
CA ALA A 83 -1.60 -8.35 8.21
C ALA A 83 -1.37 -6.83 8.04
N ILE A 84 -2.39 -6.09 7.58
CA ILE A 84 -2.33 -4.62 7.49
C ILE A 84 -2.20 -3.99 8.88
N GLU A 85 -3.01 -4.42 9.84
CA GLU A 85 -2.97 -3.93 11.22
C GLU A 85 -1.60 -4.16 11.87
N VAL A 86 -1.06 -5.38 11.78
CA VAL A 86 0.26 -5.73 12.32
C VAL A 86 1.36 -4.91 11.65
N SER A 87 1.27 -4.67 10.34
CA SER A 87 2.24 -3.83 9.62
C SER A 87 2.25 -2.39 10.13
N ILE A 88 1.07 -1.81 10.39
CA ILE A 88 0.93 -0.46 10.93
C ILE A 88 1.47 -0.40 12.37
N ILE A 89 1.12 -1.37 13.21
CA ILE A 89 1.61 -1.46 14.60
C ILE A 89 3.14 -1.54 14.61
N VAL A 90 3.73 -2.45 13.82
CA VAL A 90 5.19 -2.59 13.71
C VAL A 90 5.83 -1.30 13.19
N SER A 91 5.23 -0.65 12.18
CA SER A 91 5.73 0.64 11.67
C SER A 91 5.75 1.71 12.76
N MET A 92 4.69 1.80 13.58
CA MET A 92 4.63 2.72 14.71
C MET A 92 5.65 2.35 15.80
N MET A 93 5.87 1.07 16.09
CA MET A 93 6.88 0.65 17.07
C MET A 93 8.32 0.97 16.64
N LEU A 94 8.59 0.99 15.34
CA LEU A 94 9.93 1.26 14.79
C LEU A 94 10.22 2.76 14.64
N HIS A 95 9.19 3.60 14.48
CA HIS A 95 9.34 5.04 14.20
C HIS A 95 8.71 5.96 15.25
N GLY A 96 7.99 5.40 16.22
CA GLY A 96 7.35 6.11 17.32
C GLY A 96 8.19 6.14 18.59
#